data_AF-D0N103-F1
#
_entry.id   AF-D0N103-F1
#
_cell.length_a   1.000
_cell.length_b   1.000
_cell.length_c   1.000
_cell.angle_alpha   90.00
_cell.angle_beta   90.00
_cell.angle_gamma   90.00
#
_symmetry.space_group_name_H-M   'P 1'
#
loop_
_entity.id
_entity.type
_entity.pdbx_description
1 polymer ?
#
loop_
_entity_poly.entity_id
_entity_poly.type
_entity_poly.pdbx_seq_one_letter_code
_entity_poly.pdbx_strand_id
1 'polypeptide(L)'
;MLYSDTAMVEKTRDFLELFEDHTDRLSDRERLLVFRQELKGREAERWWSNSSIKSFATLKVRFHNRFLSRTADELWERLYSTKRERGESVEEWGDRVTDLCDSLDYPNPQMRYQLFRHASSCGGRRRIS
;
A
#
# COMPACT_ATOMS: atom_id res chain seq x y z
N MET A 1 4.33 7.19 25.63
CA MET A 1 3.52 6.02 25.22
C MET A 1 3.97 5.39 23.89
N LEU A 2 5.12 5.79 23.31
CA LEU A 2 5.58 5.38 21.98
C LEU A 2 6.29 4.01 21.91
N TYR A 3 6.65 3.41 23.06
CA TYR A 3 7.45 2.18 23.09
C TYR A 3 6.65 0.94 22.62
N SER A 4 5.37 0.84 23.01
CA SER A 4 4.47 -0.23 22.59
C SER A 4 4.13 -0.13 21.10
N ASP A 5 3.85 1.10 20.67
CA ASP A 5 3.77 1.50 19.28
C ASP A 5 5.16 1.67 18.68
N THR A 6 6.21 1.01 19.15
CA THR A 6 7.44 0.83 18.36
C THR A 6 7.64 -0.64 18.07
N ALA A 7 7.58 -1.45 19.12
CA ALA A 7 7.64 -2.90 19.07
C ALA A 7 6.55 -3.55 18.20
N MET A 8 5.36 -2.94 18.06
CA MET A 8 4.28 -3.53 17.25
C MET A 8 4.59 -3.53 15.73
N VAL A 9 4.99 -2.41 15.13
CA VAL A 9 5.41 -2.33 13.73
C VAL A 9 6.68 -3.09 13.46
N GLU A 10 7.62 -3.17 14.41
CA GLU A 10 8.78 -4.03 14.22
C GLU A 10 8.32 -5.48 14.03
N LYS A 11 7.45 -6.00 14.91
CA LYS A 11 6.84 -7.33 14.73
C LYS A 11 6.04 -7.47 13.44
N THR A 12 5.31 -6.42 13.03
CA THR A 12 4.52 -6.42 11.80
C THR A 12 5.41 -6.40 10.55
N ARG A 13 6.56 -5.72 10.61
CA ARG A 13 7.59 -5.71 9.58
C ARG A 13 8.26 -7.07 9.50
N ASP A 14 8.71 -7.61 10.63
CA ASP A 14 9.35 -8.92 10.73
C ASP A 14 8.41 -10.01 10.20
N PHE A 15 7.11 -9.92 10.49
CA PHE A 15 6.11 -10.82 9.91
C PHE A 15 6.09 -10.76 8.38
N LEU A 16 6.08 -9.57 7.79
CA LEU A 16 6.03 -9.42 6.34
C LEU A 16 7.32 -9.91 5.67
N GLU A 17 8.48 -9.62 6.27
CA GLU A 17 9.79 -10.09 5.79
C GLU A 17 9.88 -11.62 5.85
N LEU A 18 9.54 -12.22 7.00
CA LEU A 18 9.50 -13.67 7.14
C LEU A 18 8.48 -14.31 6.18
N PHE A 19 7.32 -13.69 5.98
CA PHE A 19 6.33 -14.19 5.04
C PHE A 19 6.87 -14.18 3.61
N GLU A 20 7.55 -13.11 3.20
CA GLU A 20 8.18 -13.01 1.89
C GLU A 20 9.23 -14.10 1.67
N ASP A 21 10.10 -14.32 2.65
CA ASP A 21 11.16 -15.34 2.58
C ASP A 21 10.60 -16.76 2.54
N HIS A 22 9.61 -17.08 3.38
CA HIS A 22 9.03 -18.44 3.44
C HIS A 22 8.14 -18.77 2.25
N THR A 23 7.74 -17.76 1.47
CA THR A 23 6.85 -17.94 0.32
C THR A 23 7.52 -17.62 -1.01
N ASP A 24 8.85 -17.48 -1.03
CA ASP A 24 9.66 -17.11 -2.20
C ASP A 24 9.36 -17.97 -3.45
N ARG A 25 9.11 -19.27 -3.27
CA ARG A 25 8.81 -20.25 -4.32
C ARG A 25 7.35 -20.30 -4.75
N LEU A 26 6.45 -19.64 -4.02
CA LEU A 26 5.03 -19.61 -4.33
C LEU A 26 4.71 -18.53 -5.36
N SER A 27 3.73 -18.81 -6.22
CA SER A 27 3.15 -17.82 -7.12
C SER A 27 2.42 -16.73 -6.34
N ASP A 28 2.27 -15.54 -6.94
CA ASP A 28 1.51 -14.44 -6.33
C ASP A 28 0.14 -14.88 -5.83
N ARG A 29 -0.58 -15.70 -6.61
CA ARG A 29 -1.90 -16.20 -6.22
C ARG A 29 -1.84 -17.03 -4.94
N GLU A 30 -0.88 -17.94 -4.82
CA GLU A 30 -0.69 -18.77 -3.63
C GLU A 30 -0.30 -17.92 -2.42
N ARG A 31 0.63 -16.97 -2.61
CA ARG A 31 1.03 -16.02 -1.55
C ARG A 31 -0.18 -15.25 -1.02
N LEU A 32 -1.01 -14.69 -1.91
CA LEU A 32 -2.21 -13.94 -1.50
C LEU A 32 -3.23 -14.81 -0.74
N LEU A 33 -3.38 -16.08 -1.14
CA LEU A 33 -4.27 -17.02 -0.44
C LEU A 33 -3.77 -17.34 0.97
N VAL A 34 -2.47 -17.66 1.11
CA VAL A 34 -1.88 -17.93 2.42
C VAL A 34 -1.95 -16.69 3.30
N PHE A 35 -1.60 -15.51 2.76
CA PHE A 35 -1.68 -14.25 3.49
C PHE A 35 -3.10 -13.97 4.00
N ARG A 36 -4.12 -14.21 3.17
CA ARG A 36 -5.53 -14.02 3.57
C ARG A 36 -5.96 -14.93 4.72
N GLN A 37 -5.40 -16.15 4.80
CA GLN A 37 -5.67 -17.09 5.90
C GLN A 37 -5.00 -16.65 7.21
N GLU A 38 -3.81 -16.08 7.12
CA GLU A 38 -3.07 -15.55 8.28
C GLU A 38 -3.63 -14.21 8.78
N LEU A 39 -4.38 -13.50 7.93
CA LEU A 39 -4.96 -12.22 8.27
C LEU A 39 -6.04 -12.36 9.35
N LYS A 40 -5.80 -11.77 10.53
CA LYS A 40 -6.71 -11.83 11.68
C LYS A 40 -7.15 -10.46 12.13
N GLY A 41 -8.38 -10.38 12.61
CA GLY A 41 -8.96 -9.17 13.20
C GLY A 41 -9.79 -8.35 12.20
N ARG A 42 -10.88 -7.77 12.70
CA ARG A 42 -11.89 -7.08 11.89
C ARG A 42 -11.33 -5.96 11.02
N GLU A 43 -10.36 -5.21 11.53
CA GLU A 43 -9.79 -4.08 10.79
C GLU A 43 -8.95 -4.55 9.60
N ALA A 44 -8.10 -5.56 9.81
CA ALA A 44 -7.32 -6.15 8.73
C ALA A 44 -8.24 -6.77 7.67
N GLU A 45 -9.24 -7.55 8.09
CA GLU A 45 -10.20 -8.19 7.17
C GLU A 45 -11.01 -7.17 6.36
N ARG A 46 -11.43 -6.08 7.01
CA ARG A 46 -12.11 -4.97 6.33
C ARG A 46 -11.18 -4.30 5.32
N TRP A 47 -9.94 -4.02 5.71
CA TRP A 47 -8.94 -3.45 4.80
C TRP A 47 -8.70 -4.36 3.59
N TRP A 48 -8.51 -5.67 3.81
CA TRP A 48 -8.34 -6.64 2.73
C TRP A 48 -9.53 -6.64 1.76
N SER A 49 -10.76 -6.64 2.30
CA SER A 49 -11.98 -6.69 1.48
C SER A 49 -12.19 -5.44 0.62
N ASN A 50 -11.65 -4.30 1.07
CA ASN A 50 -11.74 -3.04 0.36
C ASN A 50 -10.53 -2.78 -0.56
N SER A 51 -9.52 -3.64 -0.52
CA SER A 51 -8.28 -3.47 -1.28
C SER A 51 -8.27 -4.37 -2.52
N SER A 52 -8.16 -3.80 -3.74
CA SER A 52 -7.90 -4.57 -4.96
C SER A 52 -6.44 -5.06 -5.02
N ILE A 53 -6.13 -6.15 -4.33
CA ILE A 53 -4.79 -6.75 -4.28
C ILE A 53 -4.72 -7.93 -5.25
N LYS A 54 -3.96 -7.77 -6.34
CA LYS A 54 -3.83 -8.79 -7.40
C LYS A 54 -2.45 -9.43 -7.49
N SER A 55 -1.45 -8.84 -6.83
CA SER A 55 -0.06 -9.30 -6.83
C SER A 55 0.55 -9.17 -5.44
N PHE A 56 1.61 -9.92 -5.19
CA PHE A 56 2.34 -9.82 -3.93
C PHE A 56 3.05 -8.45 -3.80
N ALA A 57 3.52 -7.88 -4.91
CA ALA A 57 4.08 -6.53 -4.92
C ALA A 57 3.07 -5.47 -4.45
N THR A 58 1.84 -5.51 -4.97
CA THR A 58 0.76 -4.60 -4.57
C THR A 58 0.40 -4.79 -3.09
N LEU A 59 0.39 -6.04 -2.60
CA LEU A 59 0.17 -6.34 -1.19
C LEU A 59 1.19 -5.62 -0.29
N LYS A 60 2.49 -5.77 -0.57
CA LYS A 60 3.55 -5.18 0.26
C LYS A 60 3.42 -3.67 0.38
N VAL A 61 3.15 -2.99 -0.73
CA VAL A 61 3.01 -1.53 -0.74
C VAL A 61 1.83 -1.07 0.11
N ARG A 62 0.66 -1.69 -0.07
CA ARG A 62 -0.55 -1.31 0.67
C ARG A 62 -0.48 -1.68 2.15
N PHE A 63 0.05 -2.86 2.45
CA PHE A 63 0.25 -3.30 3.83
C PHE A 63 1.19 -2.36 4.58
N HIS A 64 2.29 -1.96 3.93
CA HIS A 64 3.19 -0.98 4.51
C HIS A 64 2.50 0.37 4.76
N ASN A 65 1.72 0.87 3.79
CA ASN A 65 1.01 2.13 3.96
C ASN A 65 0.04 2.08 5.15
N ARG A 66 -0.67 0.95 5.32
CA ARG A 66 -1.70 0.82 6.34
C ARG A 66 -1.17 0.52 7.73
N PHE A 67 -0.16 -0.36 7.82
CA PHE A 67 0.24 -0.96 9.10
C PHE A 67 1.67 -0.64 9.52
N LEU A 68 2.54 -0.15 8.63
CA LEU A 68 3.95 0.13 8.96
C LEU A 68 4.27 1.62 9.00
N SER A 69 3.67 2.44 8.13
CA SER A 69 3.82 3.89 8.16
C SER A 69 3.13 4.45 9.41
N ARG A 70 3.89 5.06 10.33
CA ARG A 70 3.37 5.47 11.64
C ARG A 70 3.09 6.95 11.76
N THR A 71 3.82 7.76 11.00
CA THR A 71 3.69 9.21 11.09
C THR A 71 2.95 9.76 9.87
N ALA A 72 2.22 10.85 10.09
CA ALA A 72 1.62 11.60 8.99
C ALA A 72 2.70 12.02 7.98
N ASP A 73 3.90 12.39 8.45
CA ASP A 73 5.02 12.80 7.60
C ASP A 73 5.52 11.67 6.70
N GLU A 74 5.70 10.44 7.23
CA GLU A 74 6.07 9.27 6.40
C GLU A 74 5.00 8.93 5.36
N LEU A 75 3.72 9.06 5.73
CA LEU A 75 2.61 8.88 4.82
C LEU A 75 2.58 9.96 3.74
N TRP A 76 2.85 11.23 4.10
CA TRP A 76 2.96 12.34 3.17
C TRP A 76 4.12 12.18 2.20
N GLU A 77 5.32 11.87 2.70
CA GLU A 77 6.50 11.61 1.87
C GLU A 77 6.25 10.48 0.87
N ARG A 78 5.59 9.39 1.30
CA ARG A 78 5.18 8.31 0.40
C ARG A 78 4.15 8.79 -0.63
N LEU A 79 3.16 9.58 -0.22
CA LEU A 79 2.13 10.09 -1.12
C LEU A 79 2.70 11.03 -2.19
N TYR A 80 3.69 11.85 -1.86
CA TYR A 80 4.34 12.75 -2.81
C TYR A 80 5.37 12.04 -3.71
N SER A 81 6.06 11.04 -3.18
CA SER A 81 7.09 10.30 -3.94
C SER A 81 6.51 9.15 -4.78
N THR A 82 5.33 8.63 -4.42
CA THR A 82 4.71 7.52 -5.13
C THR A 82 4.30 7.94 -6.53
N LYS A 83 4.56 7.07 -7.50
CA LYS A 83 4.25 7.26 -8.91
C LYS A 83 3.58 6.01 -9.40
N ARG A 84 2.65 6.16 -10.35
CA ARG A 84 2.06 5.01 -11.03
C ARG A 84 3.17 4.17 -11.66
N GLU A 85 3.19 2.89 -11.35
CA GLU A 85 4.22 1.98 -11.83
C GLU A 85 3.93 1.51 -13.26
N ARG A 86 4.98 1.16 -14.01
CA ARG A 86 4.82 0.67 -15.38
C ARG A 86 4.15 -0.70 -15.35
N GLY A 87 2.95 -0.79 -15.93
CA GLY A 87 2.14 -2.01 -15.93
C GLY A 87 1.08 -2.06 -14.84
N GLU A 88 1.08 -1.10 -13.90
CA GLU A 88 0.01 -0.96 -12.91
C GLU A 88 -1.26 -0.40 -13.58
N SER A 89 -2.41 -1.01 -13.28
CA SER A 89 -3.70 -0.52 -13.76
C SER A 89 -4.09 0.82 -13.11
N VAL A 90 -5.04 1.53 -13.71
CA VAL A 90 -5.52 2.81 -13.17
C VAL A 90 -6.25 2.59 -11.85
N GLU A 91 -6.92 1.45 -11.73
CA GLU A 91 -7.66 1.01 -10.56
C GLU A 91 -6.71 0.68 -9.40
N GLU A 92 -5.66 -0.11 -9.65
CA GLU A 92 -4.65 -0.43 -8.62
C GLU A 92 -3.93 0.82 -8.11
N TRP A 93 -3.64 1.75 -9.01
CA TRP A 93 -3.08 3.05 -8.69
C TRP A 93 -4.05 3.90 -7.85
N GLY A 94 -5.33 3.95 -8.22
CA GLY A 94 -6.36 4.71 -7.52
C GLY A 94 -6.59 4.24 -6.10
N ASP A 95 -6.65 2.93 -5.92
CA ASP A 95 -6.72 2.33 -4.59
C ASP A 95 -5.49 2.65 -3.75
N ARG A 96 -4.28 2.60 -4.32
CA ARG A 96 -3.04 2.89 -3.57
C ARG A 96 -3.01 4.33 -3.06
N VAL A 97 -3.45 5.29 -3.88
CA VAL A 97 -3.62 6.69 -3.45
C VAL A 97 -4.72 6.81 -2.39
N THR A 98 -5.82 6.06 -2.54
CA THR A 98 -6.92 6.04 -1.59
C THR A 98 -6.47 5.50 -0.23
N ASP A 99 -5.74 4.40 -0.18
CA ASP A 99 -5.20 3.81 1.04
C ASP A 99 -4.30 4.78 1.81
N LEU A 100 -3.45 5.53 1.09
CA LEU A 100 -2.60 6.57 1.68
C LEU A 100 -3.44 7.73 2.25
N CYS A 101 -4.46 8.17 1.52
CA CYS A 101 -5.34 9.26 1.97
C CYS A 101 -6.24 8.84 3.14
N ASP A 102 -6.73 7.61 3.15
CA ASP A 102 -7.54 7.06 4.24
C ASP A 102 -6.71 6.83 5.50
N SER A 103 -5.43 6.45 5.37
CA SER A 103 -4.51 6.34 6.50
C SER A 103 -4.11 7.69 7.10
N LEU A 104 -4.28 8.77 6.34
CA LEU A 104 -4.13 10.16 6.80
C LEU A 104 -5.45 10.77 7.34
N ASP A 105 -6.54 9.99 7.42
CA ASP A 105 -7.91 10.46 7.71
C ASP A 105 -8.32 11.67 6.84
N TYR A 106 -7.83 11.73 5.61
CA TYR A 106 -7.82 12.96 4.83
C TYR A 106 -9.18 13.20 4.12
N PRO A 107 -10.04 14.14 4.53
CA PRO A 107 -11.44 14.12 4.15
C PRO A 107 -11.73 14.82 2.80
N ASN A 108 -10.77 15.52 2.18
CA ASN A 108 -11.00 16.36 1.01
C ASN A 108 -10.93 15.56 -0.32
N PRO A 109 -12.06 15.32 -1.02
CA PRO A 109 -12.08 14.51 -2.24
C PRO A 109 -11.42 15.19 -3.45
N GLN A 110 -11.48 16.53 -3.55
CA GLN A 110 -10.85 17.24 -4.67
C GLN A 110 -9.33 17.14 -4.61
N MET A 111 -8.76 17.25 -3.41
CA MET A 111 -7.32 17.17 -3.23
C MET A 111 -6.82 15.73 -3.44
N ARG A 112 -7.57 14.70 -3.01
CA ARG A 112 -7.30 13.29 -3.35
C ARG A 112 -7.18 13.10 -4.87
N TYR A 113 -8.09 13.69 -5.65
CA TYR A 113 -8.05 13.64 -7.12
C TYR A 113 -6.85 14.39 -7.71
N GLN A 114 -6.45 15.53 -7.13
CA GLN A 114 -5.26 16.27 -7.59
C GLN A 114 -3.97 15.46 -7.37
N LEU A 115 -3.82 14.82 -6.22
CA LEU A 115 -2.69 13.95 -5.91
C LEU A 115 -2.61 12.75 -6.85
N PHE A 116 -3.76 12.09 -7.07
CA PHE A 116 -3.89 11.01 -8.05
C PHE A 116 -3.42 11.46 -9.45
N ARG A 117 -3.84 12.63 -9.93
CA ARG A 117 -3.42 13.16 -11.24
C ARG A 117 -1.95 13.54 -11.29
N HIS A 118 -1.44 14.19 -10.26
CA HIS A 118 -0.05 14.66 -10.20
C HIS A 118 0.93 13.48 -10.35
N ALA A 119 0.74 12.44 -9.54
CA ALA A 119 1.57 11.24 -9.55
C ALA A 119 1.30 10.29 -10.73
N SER A 120 0.22 10.50 -11.49
CA SER A 120 -0.01 9.83 -12.78
C SER A 120 0.74 10.47 -13.96
N SER A 121 1.22 11.72 -13.83
CA SER A 121 1.67 12.52 -14.98
C SER A 121 3.11 12.25 -15.47
N CYS A 122 3.90 11.45 -14.76
CA CYS A 122 5.32 11.20 -15.09
C CYS A 122 5.56 10.06 -16.11
N GLY A 123 4.55 9.65 -16.88
CA GLY A 123 4.63 8.59 -17.89
C GLY A 123 4.67 9.07 -19.35
N GLY A 124 5.06 10.32 -19.63
CA GLY A 124 5.05 10.83 -21.00
C GLY A 124 5.96 12.02 -21.23
N ARG A 125 7.26 11.77 -21.45
CA ARG A 125 8.01 12.66 -22.35
C ARG A 125 7.33 12.54 -23.72
N ARG A 126 6.51 13.53 -24.06
CA ARG A 126 6.26 13.86 -25.46
C ARG A 126 7.61 14.23 -26.08
N ARG A 127 8.28 13.26 -26.72
CA ARG A 127 9.07 13.58 -27.92
C ARG A 127 8.06 14.03 -28.94
N ILE A 128 7.97 15.33 -29.15
CA ILE A 128 7.48 15.86 -30.42
C ILE A 128 8.75 16.12 -31.23
N SER A 129 8.73 15.50 -32.41
CA SER A 129 9.64 15.56 -33.55
C SER A 129 10.43 16.85 -33.71
#